data_AF-A0AAN6E8X2-F1
#
_entry.id   AF-A0AAN6E8X2-F1
#
_cell.length_a   1.000
_cell.length_b   1.000
_cell.length_c   1.000
_cell.angle_alpha   90.00
_cell.angle_beta   90.00
_cell.angle_gamma   90.00
#
_symmetry.space_group_name_H-M   'P 1'
#
loop_
_entity.id
_entity.type
_entity.pdbx_description
1 polymer ?
#
loop_
_entity_poly.entity_id
_entity_poly.type
_entity_poly.pdbx_seq_one_letter_code
_entity_poly.pdbx_strand_id
1 'polypeptide(L)'
;MSKSKHLGVTPPISLDFSDKHEEALADDLLATLKSEGLFESEDERKTREVVLGKIDKLVKEVVYQVSLKHKLPESLARECGGKIFTFGSYRLGVHGAGADIDTLCVVPSHVRREDFFECMTEMLKARSEVTELAPVPDAYVPVIKLQFSGVDIDMTVGVLQQPTIPEDLELSDNNILRSIDEHSVRSVNGSRVTDEILRLVPNIPTFRLALRCIKLWAKRRAIYSNSVGFFGGVAWAMAVARICQMYPNKCASTIVARFFVVLNKW
;
A
#
# COMPACT_ATOMS: atom_id res chain seq x y z
N MET A 1 6.00 -29.87 23.16
CA MET A 1 6.83 -28.66 23.32
C MET A 1 6.26 -27.57 22.44
N SER A 2 5.75 -26.49 23.03
CA SER A 2 5.26 -25.33 22.27
C SER A 2 6.45 -24.70 21.54
N LYS A 3 6.48 -24.73 20.20
CA LYS A 3 7.46 -23.96 19.43
C LYS A 3 7.26 -22.50 19.82
N SER A 4 8.32 -21.86 20.33
CA SER A 4 8.34 -20.41 20.53
C SER A 4 7.88 -19.75 19.23
N LYS A 5 6.72 -19.08 19.27
CA LYS A 5 6.09 -18.46 18.11
C LYS A 5 6.82 -17.15 17.83
N HIS A 6 7.87 -17.21 17.02
CA HIS A 6 8.54 -16.03 16.48
C HIS A 6 8.05 -15.73 15.06
N LEU A 7 8.22 -14.48 14.62
CA LEU A 7 7.96 -14.09 13.23
C LEU A 7 9.17 -14.43 12.36
N GLY A 8 8.92 -14.74 11.09
CA GLY A 8 9.95 -15.11 10.11
C GLY A 8 10.27 -16.61 10.07
N VAL A 9 11.11 -16.99 9.11
CA VAL A 9 11.44 -18.40 8.80
C VAL A 9 12.60 -18.97 9.62
N THR A 10 13.28 -18.14 10.43
CA THR A 10 14.35 -18.56 11.34
C THR A 10 14.13 -17.96 12.73
N PRO A 11 14.68 -18.55 13.80
CA PRO A 11 14.71 -17.91 15.11
C PRO A 11 15.37 -16.52 15.07
N PRO A 12 15.01 -15.61 15.99
CA PRO A 12 15.68 -14.33 16.16
C PRO A 12 17.17 -14.49 16.48
N ILE A 13 18.00 -13.55 16.00
CA ILE A 13 19.45 -13.53 16.29
C ILE A 13 19.71 -13.01 17.71
N SER A 14 18.94 -12.03 18.16
CA SER A 14 18.98 -11.52 19.53
C SER A 14 17.57 -11.12 19.96
N LEU A 15 17.25 -11.40 21.23
CA LEU A 15 16.03 -10.97 21.90
C LEU A 15 16.28 -9.81 22.86
N ASP A 16 17.50 -9.27 22.87
CA ASP A 16 17.87 -8.18 23.77
C ASP A 16 17.12 -6.91 23.41
N PHE A 17 16.66 -6.20 24.43
CA PHE A 17 16.09 -4.87 24.27
C PHE A 17 17.19 -3.85 23.95
N SER A 18 16.79 -2.69 23.42
CA SER A 18 17.74 -1.60 23.22
C SER A 18 18.25 -1.08 24.56
N ASP A 19 19.51 -0.66 24.61
CA ASP A 19 20.02 0.14 25.72
C ASP A 19 19.71 1.63 25.56
N LYS A 20 20.02 2.43 26.59
CA LYS A 20 19.75 3.89 26.59
C LYS A 20 20.49 4.64 25.48
N HIS A 21 21.65 4.15 25.06
CA HIS A 21 22.42 4.78 24.00
C HIS A 21 21.80 4.51 22.63
N GLU A 22 21.37 3.26 22.38
CA GLU A 22 20.65 2.87 21.18
C GLU A 22 19.34 3.67 21.02
N GLU A 23 18.57 3.86 22.11
CA GLU A 23 17.35 4.68 22.10
C GLU A 23 17.63 6.16 21.83
N ALA A 24 18.68 6.75 22.43
CA ALA A 24 19.06 8.13 22.13
C ALA A 24 19.42 8.32 20.64
N LEU A 25 20.10 7.35 20.03
CA LEU A 25 20.37 7.36 18.59
C LEU A 25 19.10 7.20 17.74
N ALA A 26 18.08 6.52 18.25
CA ALA A 26 16.78 6.42 17.58
C ALA A 26 16.03 7.76 17.59
N ASP A 27 16.14 8.54 18.67
CA ASP A 27 15.61 9.90 18.75
C ASP A 27 16.32 10.84 17.77
N ASP A 28 17.66 10.79 17.70
CA ASP A 28 18.45 11.55 16.72
C ASP A 28 18.10 11.18 15.28
N LEU A 29 17.89 9.88 15.01
CA LEU A 29 17.42 9.40 13.72
C LEU A 29 16.05 9.99 13.38
N LEU A 30 15.11 9.98 14.32
CA LEU A 30 13.78 10.55 14.12
C LEU A 30 13.86 12.06 13.82
N ALA A 31 14.65 12.80 14.59
CA ALA A 31 14.86 14.23 14.37
C ALA A 31 15.45 14.52 12.97
N THR A 32 16.44 13.73 12.56
CA THR A 32 17.05 13.82 11.23
C THR A 32 16.01 13.59 10.13
N LEU A 33 15.23 12.50 10.22
CA LEU A 33 14.22 12.17 9.21
C LEU A 33 13.10 13.23 9.14
N LYS A 34 12.75 13.87 10.25
CA LYS A 34 11.83 15.03 10.27
C LYS A 34 12.42 16.23 9.54
N SER A 35 13.68 16.57 9.79
CA SER A 35 14.36 17.68 9.09
C SER A 35 14.49 17.46 7.58
N GLU A 36 14.51 16.19 7.15
CA GLU A 36 14.54 15.79 5.75
C GLU A 36 13.15 15.77 5.06
N GLY A 37 12.11 16.27 5.72
CA GLY A 37 10.76 16.36 5.15
C GLY A 37 10.09 15.00 4.91
N LEU A 38 10.52 13.95 5.62
CA LEU A 38 9.97 12.61 5.45
C LEU A 38 8.73 12.35 6.29
N PHE A 39 8.05 13.36 6.82
CA PHE A 39 6.79 13.20 7.54
C PHE A 39 5.79 14.19 6.96
N GLU A 40 4.59 13.70 6.67
CA GLU A 40 3.52 14.57 6.19
C GLU A 40 2.98 15.45 7.33
N SER A 41 2.41 16.59 6.95
CA SER A 41 1.67 17.45 7.86
C SER A 41 0.29 16.87 8.17
N GLU A 42 -0.31 17.31 9.29
CA GLU A 42 -1.67 16.92 9.67
C GLU A 42 -2.71 17.35 8.62
N ASP A 43 -2.50 18.47 7.93
CA ASP A 43 -3.44 18.98 6.93
C ASP A 43 -3.34 18.20 5.60
N GLU A 44 -2.13 17.79 5.20
CA GLU A 44 -1.96 16.83 4.10
C GLU A 44 -2.68 15.51 4.43
N ARG A 45 -2.51 14.98 5.65
CA ARG A 45 -3.17 13.73 6.06
C ARG A 45 -4.69 13.84 5.95
N LYS A 46 -5.30 14.90 6.49
CA LYS A 46 -6.75 15.16 6.37
C LYS A 46 -7.19 15.26 4.91
N THR A 47 -6.41 15.94 4.08
CA THR A 47 -6.72 16.07 2.65
C THR A 47 -6.74 14.70 1.97
N ARG A 48 -5.75 13.85 2.24
CA ARG A 48 -5.69 12.47 1.72
C ARG A 48 -6.86 11.62 2.19
N GLU A 49 -7.26 11.72 3.45
CA GLU A 49 -8.44 11.03 4.00
C GLU A 49 -9.74 11.44 3.29
N VAL A 50 -9.92 12.75 3.06
CA VAL A 50 -11.08 13.29 2.32
C VAL A 50 -11.09 12.79 0.88
N VAL A 51 -9.94 12.80 0.20
CA VAL A 51 -9.79 12.31 -1.18
C VAL A 51 -10.15 10.83 -1.25
N LEU A 52 -9.62 9.99 -0.35
CA LEU A 52 -9.94 8.56 -0.29
C LEU A 52 -11.44 8.33 -0.06
N GLY A 53 -12.08 9.08 0.84
CA GLY A 53 -13.52 8.99 1.05
C GLY A 53 -14.36 9.40 -0.17
N LYS A 54 -13.87 10.34 -1.00
CA LYS A 54 -14.51 10.69 -2.28
C LYS A 54 -14.31 9.58 -3.32
N ILE A 55 -13.13 8.99 -3.42
CA ILE A 55 -12.83 7.89 -4.34
C ILE A 55 -13.66 6.64 -3.99
N ASP A 56 -13.78 6.30 -2.70
CA ASP A 56 -14.61 5.16 -2.26
C ASP A 56 -16.07 5.30 -2.74
N LYS A 57 -16.65 6.50 -2.60
CA LYS A 57 -17.98 6.82 -3.11
C LYS A 57 -18.07 6.70 -4.63
N LEU A 58 -17.05 7.17 -5.35
CA LEU A 58 -16.99 7.04 -6.81
C LEU A 58 -16.95 5.58 -7.25
N VAL A 59 -16.17 4.73 -6.58
CA VAL A 59 -16.13 3.29 -6.90
C VAL A 59 -17.50 2.63 -6.72
N LYS A 60 -18.20 2.93 -5.63
CA LYS A 60 -19.56 2.42 -5.38
C LYS A 60 -20.54 2.90 -6.45
N GLU A 61 -20.43 4.16 -6.87
CA GLU A 61 -21.26 4.71 -7.94
C GLU A 61 -20.95 4.07 -9.30
N VAL A 62 -19.67 3.82 -9.63
CA VAL A 62 -19.28 3.08 -10.83
C VAL A 62 -19.92 1.69 -10.83
N VAL A 63 -19.83 0.95 -9.71
CA VAL A 63 -20.45 -0.37 -9.60
C VAL A 63 -21.96 -0.29 -9.81
N TYR A 64 -22.63 0.70 -9.21
CA TYR A 64 -24.06 0.93 -9.40
C TYR A 64 -24.42 1.21 -10.87
N GLN A 65 -23.75 2.16 -11.52
CA GLN A 65 -24.01 2.53 -12.92
C GLN A 65 -23.75 1.38 -13.89
N VAL A 66 -22.66 0.65 -13.70
CA VAL A 66 -22.35 -0.54 -14.51
C VAL A 66 -23.39 -1.64 -14.25
N SER A 67 -23.83 -1.85 -13.00
CA SER A 67 -24.89 -2.82 -12.70
C SER A 67 -26.19 -2.51 -13.45
N LEU A 68 -26.60 -1.25 -13.52
CA LEU A 68 -27.76 -0.81 -14.31
C LEU A 68 -27.55 -1.00 -15.82
N LYS A 69 -26.36 -0.67 -16.36
CA LYS A 69 -25.98 -0.90 -17.78
C LYS A 69 -26.11 -2.39 -18.16
N HIS A 70 -25.80 -3.27 -17.22
CA HIS A 70 -25.94 -4.73 -17.34
C HIS A 70 -27.34 -5.25 -16.97
N LYS A 71 -28.34 -4.36 -16.85
CA LYS A 71 -29.76 -4.66 -16.63
C LYS A 71 -30.07 -5.34 -15.29
N LEU A 72 -29.25 -5.15 -14.26
CA LEU A 72 -29.63 -5.56 -12.92
C LEU A 72 -30.78 -4.66 -12.40
N PRO A 73 -31.74 -5.19 -11.64
CA PRO A 73 -32.72 -4.39 -10.93
C PRO A 73 -32.06 -3.33 -10.03
N GLU A 74 -32.67 -2.16 -9.91
CA GLU A 74 -32.10 -1.05 -9.14
C GLU A 74 -31.80 -1.41 -7.68
N SER A 75 -32.66 -2.21 -7.05
CA SER A 75 -32.45 -2.70 -5.69
C SER A 75 -31.17 -3.52 -5.56
N LEU A 76 -30.93 -4.46 -6.49
CA LEU A 76 -29.72 -5.27 -6.52
C LEU A 76 -28.48 -4.45 -6.88
N ALA A 77 -28.59 -3.50 -7.81
CA ALA A 77 -27.49 -2.63 -8.19
C ALA A 77 -26.94 -1.82 -6.99
N ARG A 78 -27.81 -1.41 -6.06
CA ARG A 78 -27.39 -0.71 -4.82
C ARG A 78 -26.68 -1.63 -3.83
N GLU A 79 -26.95 -2.93 -3.87
CA GLU A 79 -26.37 -3.93 -2.96
C GLU A 79 -25.06 -4.53 -3.47
N CYS A 80 -24.70 -4.29 -4.75
CA CYS A 80 -23.45 -4.78 -5.34
C CYS A 80 -22.18 -4.23 -4.65
N GLY A 81 -22.26 -3.04 -4.04
CA GLY A 81 -21.20 -2.47 -3.23
C GLY A 81 -20.01 -1.98 -4.05
N GLY A 82 -18.80 -2.27 -3.55
CA GLY A 82 -17.53 -1.78 -4.09
C GLY A 82 -16.71 -1.16 -2.97
N LYS A 83 -15.39 -1.34 -2.99
CA LYS A 83 -14.53 -0.91 -1.88
C LYS A 83 -13.14 -0.53 -2.37
N ILE A 84 -12.54 0.47 -1.73
CA ILE A 84 -11.13 0.78 -1.95
C ILE A 84 -10.22 0.21 -0.86
N PHE A 85 -9.00 -0.12 -1.26
CA PHE A 85 -7.90 -0.46 -0.37
C PHE A 85 -6.70 0.39 -0.76
N THR A 86 -5.95 0.88 0.21
CA THR A 86 -4.66 1.52 -0.07
C THR A 86 -3.54 0.51 0.04
N PHE A 87 -2.45 0.73 -0.68
CA PHE A 87 -1.25 -0.09 -0.57
C PHE A 87 0.02 0.77 -0.67
N GLY A 88 1.18 0.12 -0.81
CA GLY A 88 2.43 0.83 -1.04
C GLY A 88 2.86 1.71 0.13
N SER A 89 3.55 2.82 -0.19
CA SER A 89 4.16 3.71 0.82
C SER A 89 3.15 4.24 1.83
N TYR A 90 1.98 4.64 1.32
CA TYR A 90 0.93 5.29 2.09
C TYR A 90 0.37 4.32 3.13
N ARG A 91 -0.03 3.12 2.70
CA ARG A 91 -0.54 2.08 3.60
C ARG A 91 0.51 1.60 4.60
N LEU A 92 1.77 1.49 4.18
CA LEU A 92 2.89 1.20 5.09
C LEU A 92 3.12 2.32 6.12
N GLY A 93 2.62 3.53 5.91
CA GLY A 93 2.85 4.69 6.77
C GLY A 93 4.29 5.22 6.69
N VAL A 94 4.93 5.06 5.53
CA VAL A 94 6.31 5.50 5.24
C VAL A 94 6.40 6.45 4.04
N HIS A 95 5.26 7.00 3.62
CA HIS A 95 5.17 8.06 2.61
C HIS A 95 5.65 9.40 3.17
N GLY A 96 6.26 10.22 2.31
CA GLY A 96 6.66 11.59 2.64
C GLY A 96 5.67 12.62 2.07
N ALA A 97 5.96 13.90 2.29
CA ALA A 97 5.23 15.00 1.65
C ALA A 97 5.26 14.84 0.12
N GLY A 98 4.12 15.11 -0.54
CA GLY A 98 3.98 14.97 -2.00
C GLY A 98 4.07 13.53 -2.55
N ALA A 99 4.08 12.49 -1.72
CA ALA A 99 4.01 11.12 -2.22
C ALA A 99 2.62 10.81 -2.82
N ASP A 100 2.59 9.91 -3.78
CA ASP A 100 1.37 9.33 -4.35
C ASP A 100 0.61 8.43 -3.36
N ILE A 101 -0.68 8.20 -3.64
CA ILE A 101 -1.47 7.15 -2.99
C ILE A 101 -1.80 6.06 -3.99
N ASP A 102 -1.17 4.91 -3.77
CA ASP A 102 -1.54 3.65 -4.41
C ASP A 102 -2.90 3.16 -3.90
N THR A 103 -3.90 3.11 -4.78
CA THR A 103 -5.28 2.74 -4.45
C THR A 103 -5.74 1.56 -5.31
N LEU A 104 -6.27 0.53 -4.68
CA LEU A 104 -6.92 -0.61 -5.31
C LEU A 104 -8.44 -0.44 -5.19
N CYS A 105 -9.14 -0.41 -6.32
CA CYS A 105 -10.59 -0.45 -6.40
C CYS A 105 -11.03 -1.91 -6.58
N VAL A 106 -11.78 -2.45 -5.62
CA VAL A 106 -12.33 -3.80 -5.66
C VAL A 106 -13.79 -3.75 -6.06
N VAL A 107 -14.13 -4.51 -7.11
CA VAL A 107 -15.45 -4.51 -7.75
C VAL A 107 -15.96 -5.96 -7.96
N PRO A 108 -17.29 -6.17 -8.03
CA PRO A 108 -17.88 -7.50 -8.20
C PRO A 108 -17.70 -8.05 -9.62
N SER A 109 -17.96 -9.34 -9.80
CA SER A 109 -17.59 -10.10 -10.99
C SER A 109 -18.22 -9.64 -12.30
N HIS A 110 -19.41 -9.02 -12.24
CA HIS A 110 -20.10 -8.48 -13.43
C HIS A 110 -19.52 -7.14 -13.91
N VAL A 111 -18.75 -6.44 -13.07
CA VAL A 111 -18.09 -5.19 -13.45
C VAL A 111 -16.78 -5.52 -14.15
N ARG A 112 -16.84 -5.59 -15.48
CA ARG A 112 -15.65 -5.82 -16.30
C ARG A 112 -14.67 -4.64 -16.19
N ARG A 113 -13.39 -4.91 -16.38
CA ARG A 113 -12.33 -3.90 -16.30
C ARG A 113 -12.59 -2.76 -17.28
N GLU A 114 -13.02 -3.07 -18.51
CA GLU A 114 -13.28 -2.08 -19.54
C GLU A 114 -14.44 -1.15 -19.13
N ASP A 115 -15.51 -1.73 -18.57
CA ASP A 115 -16.65 -0.96 -18.05
C ASP A 115 -16.22 -0.07 -16.88
N PHE A 116 -15.34 -0.57 -15.98
CA PHE A 116 -14.78 0.22 -14.89
C PHE A 116 -13.94 1.39 -15.42
N PHE A 117 -13.00 1.15 -16.33
CA PHE A 117 -12.14 2.19 -16.88
C PHE A 117 -12.94 3.25 -17.64
N GLU A 118 -13.92 2.85 -18.45
CA GLU A 118 -14.83 3.75 -19.16
C GLU A 118 -15.59 4.63 -18.16
N CYS A 119 -16.37 4.01 -17.28
CA CYS A 119 -17.26 4.71 -16.35
C CYS A 119 -16.49 5.57 -15.33
N MET A 120 -15.45 5.02 -14.71
CA MET A 120 -14.64 5.76 -13.73
C MET A 120 -13.95 6.97 -14.36
N THR A 121 -13.41 6.82 -15.58
CA THR A 121 -12.75 7.93 -16.27
C THR A 121 -13.74 9.05 -16.61
N GLU A 122 -14.94 8.72 -17.10
CA GLU A 122 -15.99 9.71 -17.36
C GLU A 122 -16.41 10.47 -16.10
N MET A 123 -16.63 9.74 -14.99
CA MET A 123 -17.00 10.33 -13.71
C MET A 123 -15.90 11.25 -13.15
N LEU A 124 -14.63 10.88 -13.32
CA LEU A 124 -13.49 11.69 -12.88
C LEU A 124 -13.35 12.95 -13.75
N LYS A 125 -13.54 12.87 -15.07
CA LYS A 125 -13.52 14.04 -15.98
C LYS A 125 -14.56 15.09 -15.61
N ALA A 126 -15.71 14.68 -15.07
CA ALA A 126 -16.77 15.58 -14.67
C ALA A 126 -16.48 16.36 -13.36
N ARG A 127 -15.37 16.06 -12.67
CA ARG A 127 -15.03 16.71 -11.40
C ARG A 127 -14.00 17.81 -11.59
N SER A 128 -14.32 19.02 -11.15
CA SER A 128 -13.40 20.17 -11.18
C SER A 128 -12.17 19.99 -10.28
N GLU A 129 -12.23 19.05 -9.34
CA GLU A 129 -11.14 18.78 -8.40
C GLU A 129 -10.10 17.81 -8.96
N VAL A 130 -10.35 17.23 -10.14
CA VAL A 130 -9.47 16.26 -10.80
C VAL A 130 -8.65 16.94 -11.89
N THR A 131 -7.34 16.74 -11.83
CA THR A 131 -6.36 17.21 -12.81
C THR A 131 -5.48 16.02 -13.25
N GLU A 132 -4.71 16.19 -14.32
CA GLU A 132 -3.71 15.20 -14.78
C GLU A 132 -4.24 13.76 -14.99
N LEU A 133 -5.51 13.63 -15.37
CA LEU A 133 -6.15 12.32 -15.56
C LEU A 133 -5.57 11.57 -16.77
N ALA A 134 -4.91 10.45 -16.50
CA ALA A 134 -4.25 9.59 -17.48
C ALA A 134 -4.59 8.10 -17.22
N PRO A 135 -5.62 7.56 -17.88
CA PRO A 135 -5.90 6.12 -17.87
C PRO A 135 -4.89 5.35 -18.74
N VAL A 136 -4.34 4.26 -18.22
CA VAL A 136 -3.36 3.38 -18.89
C VAL A 136 -3.83 1.92 -18.78
N PRO A 137 -4.82 1.50 -19.58
CA PRO A 137 -5.42 0.17 -19.47
C PRO A 137 -4.47 -0.96 -19.93
N ASP A 138 -3.53 -0.67 -20.82
CA ASP A 138 -2.63 -1.67 -21.43
C ASP A 138 -1.31 -1.90 -20.66
N ALA A 139 -1.17 -1.30 -19.46
CA ALA A 139 0.00 -1.50 -18.63
C ALA A 139 0.06 -2.93 -18.02
N TYR A 140 1.26 -3.34 -17.56
CA TYR A 140 1.44 -4.63 -16.88
C TYR A 140 0.48 -4.81 -15.69
N VAL A 141 0.22 -3.73 -14.95
CA VAL A 141 -0.91 -3.57 -14.04
C VAL A 141 -1.72 -2.38 -14.56
N PRO A 142 -2.93 -2.59 -15.09
CA PRO A 142 -3.79 -1.50 -15.57
C PRO A 142 -4.04 -0.47 -14.47
N VAL A 143 -3.84 0.80 -14.79
CA VAL A 143 -3.88 1.89 -13.81
C VAL A 143 -4.53 3.15 -14.38
N ILE A 144 -5.26 3.89 -13.56
CA ILE A 144 -5.71 5.26 -13.82
C ILE A 144 -4.89 6.18 -12.92
N LYS A 145 -4.01 6.98 -13.52
CA LYS A 145 -3.24 8.00 -12.81
C LYS A 145 -4.00 9.31 -12.85
N LEU A 146 -4.02 10.05 -11.75
CA LEU A 146 -4.65 11.36 -11.68
C LEU A 146 -4.10 12.14 -10.50
N GLN A 147 -4.38 13.43 -10.50
CA GLN A 147 -4.29 14.28 -9.33
C GLN A 147 -5.70 14.65 -8.87
N PHE A 148 -6.00 14.44 -7.59
CA PHE A 148 -7.31 14.73 -7.00
C PHE A 148 -7.11 15.71 -5.84
N SER A 149 -7.61 16.94 -5.98
CA SER A 149 -7.44 18.02 -4.98
C SER A 149 -5.96 18.23 -4.60
N GLY A 150 -5.05 18.15 -5.58
CA GLY A 150 -3.60 18.30 -5.39
C GLY A 150 -2.89 17.04 -4.84
N VAL A 151 -3.58 15.91 -4.69
CA VAL A 151 -2.99 14.63 -4.26
C VAL A 151 -2.85 13.71 -5.46
N ASP A 152 -1.65 13.22 -5.75
CA ASP A 152 -1.41 12.24 -6.80
C ASP A 152 -1.93 10.86 -6.38
N ILE A 153 -2.73 10.24 -7.23
CA ILE A 153 -3.38 8.95 -7.00
C ILE A 153 -3.10 8.01 -8.18
N ASP A 154 -2.66 6.80 -7.85
CA ASP A 154 -2.55 5.68 -8.79
C ASP A 154 -3.66 4.68 -8.47
N MET A 155 -4.70 4.60 -9.31
CA MET A 155 -5.84 3.69 -9.09
C MET A 155 -5.74 2.44 -9.97
N THR A 156 -5.67 1.28 -9.33
CA THR A 156 -5.75 -0.03 -9.99
C THR A 156 -7.12 -0.66 -9.70
N VAL A 157 -7.53 -1.63 -10.51
CA VAL A 157 -8.81 -2.34 -10.31
C VAL A 157 -8.58 -3.84 -10.15
N GLY A 158 -9.25 -4.44 -9.16
CA GLY A 158 -9.33 -5.88 -8.94
C GLY A 158 -10.78 -6.34 -9.03
N VAL A 159 -11.10 -7.17 -10.01
CA VAL A 159 -12.43 -7.77 -10.16
C VAL A 159 -12.43 -9.10 -9.41
N LEU A 160 -13.26 -9.22 -8.37
CA LEU A 160 -13.37 -10.47 -7.60
C LEU A 160 -14.49 -11.34 -8.15
N GLN A 161 -14.35 -12.67 -8.02
CA GLN A 161 -15.40 -13.63 -8.35
C GLN A 161 -16.48 -13.69 -7.26
N GLN A 162 -17.09 -12.54 -6.97
CA GLN A 162 -18.14 -12.36 -5.99
C GLN A 162 -19.24 -11.47 -6.60
N PRO A 163 -20.54 -11.77 -6.38
CA PRO A 163 -21.64 -10.98 -6.93
C PRO A 163 -21.79 -9.61 -6.26
N THR A 164 -21.31 -9.49 -5.02
CA THR A 164 -21.32 -8.26 -4.23
C THR A 164 -19.98 -8.13 -3.50
N ILE A 165 -19.59 -6.89 -3.20
CA ILE A 165 -18.38 -6.58 -2.42
C ILE A 165 -18.81 -6.01 -1.05
N PRO A 166 -18.64 -6.77 0.05
CA PRO A 166 -19.09 -6.33 1.36
C PRO A 166 -18.12 -5.32 1.99
N GLU A 167 -18.63 -4.44 2.85
CA GLU A 167 -17.83 -3.39 3.52
C GLU A 167 -16.76 -3.96 4.46
N ASP A 168 -17.00 -5.14 5.03
CA ASP A 168 -16.06 -5.85 5.90
C ASP A 168 -15.09 -6.77 5.14
N LEU A 169 -15.10 -6.75 3.80
CA LEU A 169 -14.17 -7.54 2.98
C LEU A 169 -12.73 -7.31 3.42
N GLU A 170 -12.04 -8.40 3.73
CA GLU A 170 -10.59 -8.45 3.89
C GLU A 170 -9.94 -9.16 2.70
N LEU A 171 -8.78 -8.64 2.29
CA LEU A 171 -8.00 -9.26 1.21
C LEU A 171 -7.06 -10.37 1.70
N SER A 172 -7.16 -10.78 2.97
CA SER A 172 -6.26 -11.74 3.61
C SER A 172 -6.50 -13.19 3.16
N ASP A 173 -7.77 -13.55 2.92
CA ASP A 173 -8.14 -14.90 2.51
C ASP A 173 -7.62 -15.21 1.09
N ASN A 174 -6.91 -16.33 0.92
CA ASN A 174 -6.46 -16.79 -0.39
C ASN A 174 -7.61 -17.18 -1.32
N ASN A 175 -8.80 -17.47 -0.79
CA ASN A 175 -9.96 -17.85 -1.60
C ASN A 175 -10.42 -16.75 -2.55
N ILE A 176 -10.15 -15.47 -2.24
CA ILE A 176 -10.48 -14.34 -3.13
C ILE A 176 -9.71 -14.38 -4.45
N LEU A 177 -8.60 -15.13 -4.50
CA LEU A 177 -7.76 -15.29 -5.68
C LEU A 177 -8.24 -16.43 -6.60
N ARG A 178 -9.26 -17.19 -6.20
CA ARG A 178 -9.78 -18.28 -7.04
C ARG A 178 -10.53 -17.71 -8.23
N SER A 179 -10.16 -18.16 -9.42
CA SER A 179 -10.85 -17.86 -10.69
C SER A 179 -10.91 -16.38 -11.07
N ILE A 180 -10.04 -15.52 -10.51
CA ILE A 180 -9.84 -14.15 -10.98
C ILE A 180 -8.74 -14.12 -12.05
N ASP A 181 -8.79 -13.14 -12.95
CA ASP A 181 -7.82 -13.00 -14.03
C ASP A 181 -6.46 -12.46 -13.55
N GLU A 182 -5.39 -12.66 -14.33
CA GLU A 182 -4.04 -12.29 -13.93
C GLU A 182 -3.87 -10.80 -13.57
N HIS A 183 -4.56 -9.90 -14.27
CA HIS A 183 -4.45 -8.48 -13.96
C HIS A 183 -5.12 -8.18 -12.61
N SER A 184 -6.26 -8.79 -12.30
CA SER A 184 -6.89 -8.68 -10.98
C SER A 184 -6.01 -9.28 -9.87
N VAL A 185 -5.35 -10.42 -10.12
CA VAL A 185 -4.34 -10.98 -9.18
C VAL A 185 -3.24 -9.97 -8.90
N ARG A 186 -2.68 -9.34 -9.95
CA ARG A 186 -1.60 -8.35 -9.81
C ARG A 186 -2.06 -7.11 -9.03
N SER A 187 -3.24 -6.57 -9.33
CA SER A 187 -3.81 -5.42 -8.60
C SER A 187 -4.04 -5.74 -7.12
N VAL A 188 -4.67 -6.88 -6.82
CA VAL A 188 -4.98 -7.30 -5.45
C VAL A 188 -3.72 -7.61 -4.63
N ASN A 189 -2.67 -8.14 -5.28
CA ASN A 189 -1.41 -8.47 -4.62
C ASN A 189 -0.71 -7.25 -4.00
N GLY A 190 -0.87 -6.04 -4.57
CA GLY A 190 -0.28 -4.82 -4.00
C GLY A 190 -0.72 -4.59 -2.54
N SER A 191 -2.03 -4.63 -2.30
CA SER A 191 -2.62 -4.51 -0.96
C SER A 191 -2.27 -5.69 -0.06
N ARG A 192 -2.37 -6.92 -0.59
CA ARG A 192 -2.08 -8.14 0.18
C ARG A 192 -0.64 -8.18 0.71
N VAL A 193 0.34 -7.90 -0.16
CA VAL A 193 1.76 -7.89 0.23
C VAL A 193 2.00 -6.82 1.30
N THR A 194 1.39 -5.65 1.14
CA THR A 194 1.55 -4.56 2.10
C THR A 194 1.01 -4.91 3.48
N ASP A 195 -0.20 -5.48 3.55
CA ASP A 195 -0.81 -5.90 4.81
C ASP A 195 -0.05 -7.08 5.45
N GLU A 196 0.45 -8.03 4.66
CA GLU A 196 1.29 -9.13 5.16
C GLU A 196 2.62 -8.63 5.75
N ILE A 197 3.29 -7.66 5.12
CA ILE A 197 4.49 -7.05 5.70
C ILE A 197 4.18 -6.47 7.09
N LEU A 198 3.07 -5.74 7.24
CA LEU A 198 2.68 -5.16 8.54
C LEU A 198 2.33 -6.22 9.59
N ARG A 199 1.74 -7.36 9.20
CA ARG A 199 1.47 -8.50 10.09
C ARG A 199 2.74 -9.25 10.51
N LEU A 200 3.77 -9.22 9.65
CA LEU A 200 5.00 -10.00 9.82
C LEU A 200 6.15 -9.24 10.49
N VAL A 201 5.94 -7.99 10.91
CA VAL A 201 6.91 -7.23 11.73
C VAL A 201 6.51 -7.21 13.20
N PRO A 202 7.46 -7.40 14.13
CA PRO A 202 7.17 -7.43 15.57
C PRO A 202 6.81 -6.07 16.16
N ASN A 203 7.32 -4.98 15.58
CA ASN A 203 7.05 -3.61 16.02
C ASN A 203 6.91 -2.70 14.79
N ILE A 204 5.67 -2.28 14.49
CA ILE A 204 5.35 -1.45 13.33
C ILE A 204 6.01 -0.05 13.40
N PRO A 205 5.96 0.70 14.53
CA PRO A 205 6.67 1.97 14.65
C PRO A 205 8.17 1.90 14.33
N THR A 206 8.89 0.92 14.91
CA THR A 206 10.30 0.67 14.64
C THR A 206 10.55 0.38 13.16
N PHE A 207 9.75 -0.52 12.58
CA PHE A 207 9.83 -0.87 11.16
C PHE A 207 9.65 0.36 10.26
N ARG A 208 8.63 1.19 10.53
CA ARG A 208 8.36 2.41 9.74
C ARG A 208 9.52 3.38 9.79
N LEU A 209 10.07 3.64 10.97
CA LEU A 209 11.17 4.59 11.15
C LEU A 209 12.45 4.09 10.44
N ALA A 210 12.79 2.81 10.60
CA ALA A 210 13.91 2.19 9.90
C ALA A 210 13.72 2.21 8.37
N LEU A 211 12.52 1.89 7.89
CA LEU A 211 12.22 1.88 6.45
C LEU A 211 12.28 3.30 5.85
N ARG A 212 11.83 4.34 6.56
CA ARG A 212 12.01 5.75 6.13
C ARG A 212 13.50 6.06 5.94
N CYS A 213 14.35 5.69 6.89
CA CYS A 213 15.80 5.85 6.79
C CYS A 213 16.39 5.12 5.58
N ILE A 214 16.09 3.82 5.42
CA ILE A 214 16.62 3.01 4.31
C ILE A 214 16.14 3.53 2.95
N LYS A 215 14.87 3.97 2.83
CA LYS A 215 14.38 4.59 1.59
C LYS A 215 15.12 5.88 1.26
N LEU A 216 15.34 6.77 2.25
CA LEU A 216 16.10 8.00 2.06
C LEU A 216 17.53 7.69 1.62
N TRP A 217 18.20 6.79 2.33
CA TRP A 217 19.55 6.35 2.01
C TRP A 217 19.62 5.78 0.59
N ALA A 218 18.76 4.82 0.23
CA ALA A 218 18.77 4.19 -1.08
C ALA A 218 18.54 5.20 -2.22
N LYS A 219 17.64 6.17 -2.02
CA LYS A 219 17.43 7.29 -2.97
C LYS A 219 18.69 8.16 -3.10
N ARG A 220 19.29 8.60 -1.99
CA ARG A 220 20.52 9.43 -2.00
C ARG A 220 21.73 8.69 -2.58
N ARG A 221 21.74 7.37 -2.51
CA ARG A 221 22.78 6.52 -3.10
C ARG A 221 22.46 6.06 -4.53
N ALA A 222 21.36 6.54 -5.12
CA ALA A 222 20.94 6.22 -6.49
C ALA A 222 20.72 4.72 -6.75
N ILE A 223 20.27 3.98 -5.74
CA ILE A 223 19.99 2.52 -5.80
C ILE A 223 18.51 2.23 -5.47
N TYR A 224 17.63 3.18 -5.77
CA TYR A 224 16.18 3.06 -5.59
C TYR A 224 15.48 3.20 -6.94
N SER A 225 15.30 2.11 -7.67
CA SER A 225 14.47 2.06 -8.88
C SER A 225 14.35 0.64 -9.43
N ASN A 226 13.12 0.10 -9.44
CA ASN A 226 12.84 -1.22 -9.99
C ASN A 226 13.01 -1.27 -11.52
N SER A 227 12.68 -0.18 -12.22
CA SER A 227 12.72 -0.14 -13.69
C SER A 227 14.13 -0.24 -14.28
N VAL A 228 15.16 0.08 -13.48
CA VAL A 228 16.57 -0.02 -13.89
C VAL A 228 17.34 -1.12 -13.14
N GLY A 229 16.61 -2.05 -12.52
CA GLY A 229 17.18 -3.27 -11.92
C GLY A 229 17.62 -3.17 -10.47
N PHE A 230 17.41 -2.03 -9.78
CA PHE A 230 17.60 -1.92 -8.33
C PHE A 230 16.33 -2.27 -7.55
N PHE A 231 16.43 -2.30 -6.22
CA PHE A 231 15.26 -2.51 -5.36
C PHE A 231 14.27 -1.34 -5.47
N GLY A 232 13.01 -1.67 -5.74
CA GLY A 232 11.87 -0.78 -5.54
C GLY A 232 11.41 -0.72 -4.08
N GLY A 233 10.33 0.03 -3.82
CA GLY A 233 9.84 0.27 -2.46
C GLY A 233 9.47 -0.99 -1.67
N VAL A 234 8.77 -1.93 -2.30
CA VAL A 234 8.36 -3.19 -1.64
C VAL A 234 9.55 -4.08 -1.32
N ALA A 235 10.55 -4.16 -2.22
CA ALA A 235 11.77 -4.94 -1.97
C ALA A 235 12.55 -4.39 -0.75
N TRP A 236 12.71 -3.07 -0.66
CA TRP A 236 13.29 -2.44 0.53
C TRP A 236 12.46 -2.68 1.80
N ALA A 237 11.13 -2.61 1.70
CA ALA A 237 10.24 -2.89 2.83
C ALA A 237 10.40 -4.33 3.34
N MET A 238 10.44 -5.33 2.45
CA MET A 238 10.66 -6.73 2.82
C MET A 238 12.03 -6.94 3.44
N ALA A 239 13.08 -6.31 2.89
CA ALA A 239 14.43 -6.40 3.43
C ALA A 239 14.50 -5.84 4.86
N VAL A 240 13.90 -4.68 5.12
CA VAL A 240 13.83 -4.09 6.48
C VAL A 240 12.98 -4.96 7.41
N ALA A 241 11.82 -5.43 6.95
CA ALA A 241 10.95 -6.31 7.73
C ALA A 241 11.67 -7.58 8.19
N ARG A 242 12.52 -8.16 7.32
CA ARG A 242 13.33 -9.34 7.66
C ARG A 242 14.31 -9.06 8.80
N ILE A 243 14.93 -7.87 8.83
CA ILE A 243 15.83 -7.47 9.93
C ILE A 243 15.04 -7.27 11.22
N CYS A 244 13.85 -6.66 11.16
CA CYS A 244 12.96 -6.54 12.33
C CYS A 244 12.62 -7.93 12.91
N GLN A 245 12.38 -8.94 12.08
CA GLN A 245 12.15 -10.31 12.55
C GLN A 245 13.39 -10.93 13.24
N MET A 246 14.60 -10.58 12.80
CA MET A 246 15.85 -11.06 13.42
C MET A 246 16.13 -10.40 14.77
N TYR A 247 15.65 -9.18 14.99
CA TYR A 247 15.91 -8.35 16.18
C TYR A 247 14.61 -7.73 16.71
N PRO A 248 13.67 -8.54 17.23
CA PRO A 248 12.29 -8.10 17.47
C PRO A 248 12.12 -7.02 18.55
N ASN A 249 13.08 -6.90 19.47
CA ASN A 249 13.02 -5.97 20.61
C ASN A 249 13.93 -4.74 20.48
N LYS A 250 14.57 -4.55 19.31
CA LYS A 250 15.50 -3.45 19.07
C LYS A 250 14.81 -2.23 18.45
N CYS A 251 15.29 -1.04 18.78
CA CYS A 251 14.85 0.24 18.21
C CYS A 251 15.36 0.46 16.78
N ALA A 252 14.85 1.50 16.12
CA ALA A 252 15.08 1.73 14.70
C ALA A 252 16.54 2.00 14.34
N SER A 253 17.31 2.69 15.21
CA SER A 253 18.73 2.95 14.99
C SER A 253 19.52 1.64 14.88
N THR A 254 19.28 0.70 15.79
CA THR A 254 19.89 -0.64 15.76
C THR A 254 19.41 -1.46 14.57
N ILE A 255 18.12 -1.40 14.21
CA ILE A 255 17.62 -2.07 12.99
C ILE A 255 18.36 -1.56 11.75
N VAL A 256 18.54 -0.23 11.60
CA VAL A 256 19.28 0.36 10.48
C VAL A 256 20.74 -0.09 10.48
N ALA A 257 21.41 -0.11 11.64
CA ALA A 257 22.79 -0.58 11.74
C ALA A 257 22.92 -2.07 11.37
N ARG A 258 22.02 -2.92 11.87
CA ARG A 258 22.00 -4.36 11.58
C ARG A 258 21.62 -4.67 10.15
N PHE A 259 20.77 -3.85 9.53
CA PHE A 259 20.40 -3.99 8.13
C PHE A 259 21.63 -4.04 7.21
N PHE A 260 22.55 -3.09 7.34
CA PHE A 260 23.76 -3.08 6.52
C PHE A 260 24.69 -4.25 6.82
N VAL A 261 24.87 -4.59 8.11
CA VAL A 261 25.75 -5.70 8.50
C VAL A 261 25.24 -7.04 7.96
N VAL A 262 23.93 -7.28 8.08
CA VAL A 262 23.30 -8.53 7.66
C VAL A 262 23.26 -8.64 6.13
N LEU A 263 22.77 -7.61 5.42
CA LEU A 263 22.67 -7.66 3.97
C LEU A 263 24.03 -7.68 3.25
N ASN A 264 25.07 -7.08 3.84
CA ASN A 264 26.42 -7.16 3.28
C ASN A 264 27.03 -8.57 3.39
N LYS A 265 26.51 -9.41 4.29
CA LYS A 265 26.98 -10.80 4.52
C LYS A 265 25.96 -11.86 4.09
N TRP A 266 24.93 -11.45 3.33
CA TRP A 266 23.80 -12.30 3.00
C TRP A 266 24.13 -13.40 2.01
#